data_AF-A0AAW9NED3-F1
#
_entry.id   AF-A0AAW9NED3-F1
#
_cell.length_a   1.000
_cell.length_b   1.000
_cell.length_c   1.000
_cell.angle_alpha   90.00
_cell.angle_beta   90.00
_cell.angle_gamma   90.00
#
_symmetry.space_group_name_H-M   'P 1'
#
loop_
_entity.id
_entity.type
_entity.pdbx_description
1 polymer ?
#
loop_
_entity_poly.entity_id
_entity_poly.type
_entity_poly.pdbx_seq_one_letter_code
_entity_poly.pdbx_strand_id
1 'polypeptide(L)'
;MKYYKVSNSGFDSKVIVAYSGYEALGYYLMEIDDQLGFVDDVNVEEVDADERVEISYTGYPVYKTLKELYQEKDFWQVPNVVVEVE
;
A
#
# COMPACT_ATOMS: atom_id res chain seq x y z
N MET A 1 -12.61 -3.33 6.69
CA MET A 1 -11.27 -3.05 6.12
C MET A 1 -11.46 -2.26 4.85
N LYS A 2 -10.55 -1.32 4.60
CA LYS A 2 -10.49 -0.42 3.45
C LYS A 2 -9.04 -0.41 2.94
N TYR A 3 -8.83 0.09 1.74
CA TYR A 3 -7.51 0.20 1.14
C TYR A 3 -7.07 1.67 1.19
N TYR A 4 -5.82 1.90 1.57
CA TYR A 4 -5.27 3.23 1.70
C TYR A 4 -3.95 3.32 0.96
N LYS A 5 -3.84 4.24 0.01
CA LYS A 5 -2.57 4.62 -0.58
C LYS A 5 -1.90 5.61 0.36
N VAL A 6 -0.74 5.21 0.89
CA VAL A 6 0.13 6.07 1.70
C VAL A 6 1.35 6.41 0.86
N SER A 7 1.59 7.69 0.65
CA SER A 7 2.70 8.21 -0.14
C SER A 7 3.48 9.23 0.67
N ASN A 8 4.80 9.24 0.50
CA ASN A 8 5.70 10.16 1.16
C ASN A 8 6.68 10.70 0.10
N SER A 9 6.94 12.00 0.11
CA SER A 9 7.90 12.64 -0.79
C SER A 9 9.30 12.06 -0.59
N GLY A 10 9.73 11.20 -1.51
CA GLY A 10 11.07 10.60 -1.51
C GLY A 10 11.11 9.10 -1.19
N PHE A 11 9.96 8.45 -0.98
CA PHE A 11 9.85 7.00 -0.81
C PHE A 11 8.74 6.42 -1.67
N ASP A 12 8.82 5.12 -1.91
CA ASP A 12 7.79 4.39 -2.64
C ASP A 12 6.44 4.50 -1.91
N SER A 13 5.39 4.63 -2.71
CA SER A 13 4.03 4.65 -2.18
C SER A 13 3.60 3.22 -1.87
N LYS A 14 2.81 3.02 -0.82
CA LYS A 14 2.28 1.69 -0.47
C LYS A 14 0.77 1.73 -0.38
N VAL A 15 0.12 0.72 -0.94
CA VAL A 15 -1.31 0.51 -0.69
C VAL A 15 -1.45 -0.48 0.45
N ILE A 16 -2.11 -0.05 1.52
CA ILE A 16 -2.25 -0.78 2.78
C ILE A 16 -3.72 -1.08 3.04
N VAL A 17 -4.05 -2.33 3.34
CA VAL A 17 -5.36 -2.69 3.87
C VAL A 17 -5.39 -2.42 5.38
N ALA A 18 -6.36 -1.63 5.85
CA ALA A 18 -6.49 -1.25 7.27
C ALA A 18 -7.96 -0.99 7.66
N TYR A 19 -8.25 -0.83 8.95
CA TYR A 19 -9.58 -0.38 9.43
C TYR A 19 -9.72 1.14 9.40
N SER A 20 -8.62 1.89 9.41
CA SER A 20 -8.62 3.35 9.31
C SER A 20 -7.38 3.89 8.59
N GLY A 21 -7.46 5.11 8.05
CA GLY A 21 -6.31 5.79 7.48
C GLY A 21 -5.19 6.04 8.51
N TYR A 22 -5.54 6.24 9.78
CA TYR A 22 -4.57 6.37 10.88
C TYR A 22 -3.79 5.09 11.13
N GLU A 23 -4.46 3.93 11.06
CA GLU A 23 -3.82 2.63 11.20
C GLU A 23 -2.92 2.32 10.01
N ALA A 24 -3.35 2.65 8.78
CA ALA A 24 -2.52 2.54 7.59
C ALA A 24 -1.28 3.43 7.67
N LEU A 25 -1.44 4.69 8.11
CA LEU A 25 -0.32 5.62 8.31
C LEU A 25 0.65 5.11 9.38
N GLY A 26 0.15 4.68 10.54
CA GLY A 26 1.00 4.14 11.61
C GLY A 26 1.79 2.92 11.15
N TYR A 27 1.15 2.01 10.42
CA TYR A 27 1.81 0.83 9.87
C TYR A 27 2.86 1.20 8.81
N TYR A 28 2.56 2.14 7.90
CA TYR A 28 3.52 2.65 6.93
C TYR A 28 4.78 3.23 7.60
N LEU A 29 4.60 4.07 8.61
CA LEU A 29 5.71 4.70 9.34
C LEU A 29 6.59 3.66 10.06
N MET A 30 5.98 2.60 10.60
CA MET A 30 6.73 1.49 11.21
C MET A 30 7.56 0.71 10.19
N GLU A 31 7.06 0.53 8.96
CA GLU A 31 7.76 -0.21 7.91
C GLU A 31 8.97 0.55 7.34
N ILE A 32 8.95 1.88 7.40
CA ILE A 32 10.05 2.73 6.92
C ILE A 32 10.95 3.24 8.05
N ASP A 33 10.74 2.81 9.30
CA ASP A 33 11.45 3.28 10.49
C ASP A 33 12.97 3.09 10.36
N ASP A 34 13.40 1.97 9.76
CA ASP A 34 14.81 1.65 9.51
C ASP A 34 15.38 2.34 8.25
N GLN A 35 14.54 2.99 7.43
CA GLN A 35 14.89 3.40 6.07
C GLN A 35 15.28 4.86 5.88
N LEU A 36 15.09 5.81 6.81
CA LEU A 36 15.75 7.16 6.84
C LEU A 36 15.05 8.18 7.76
N GLY A 37 15.86 9.04 8.41
CA GLY A 37 15.67 10.51 8.45
C GLY A 37 14.28 11.13 8.74
N PHE A 38 14.10 12.39 8.30
CA PHE A 38 12.84 13.13 8.45
C PHE A 38 11.80 12.64 7.43
N VAL A 39 10.58 12.39 7.90
CA VAL A 39 9.39 12.14 7.09
C VAL A 39 8.67 13.48 6.88
N ASP A 40 8.46 13.87 5.62
CA ASP A 40 7.75 15.10 5.26
C ASP A 40 6.70 14.84 4.17
N ASP A 41 5.66 15.67 4.10
CA ASP A 41 4.62 15.60 3.06
C ASP A 41 3.94 14.21 2.90
N VAL A 42 3.57 13.57 4.01
CA VAL A 42 2.81 12.31 3.94
C VAL A 42 1.37 12.56 3.52
N ASN A 43 0.92 11.86 2.49
CA ASN A 43 -0.47 11.85 2.04
C ASN A 43 -1.08 10.46 2.25
N VAL A 44 -2.34 10.44 2.71
CA VAL A 44 -3.12 9.23 2.96
C VAL A 44 -4.45 9.36 2.23
N GLU A 45 -4.67 8.48 1.27
CA GLU A 45 -5.86 8.48 0.42
C GLU A 45 -6.56 7.12 0.52
N GLU A 46 -7.89 7.12 0.71
CA GLU A 46 -8.68 5.90 0.60
C GLU A 46 -8.91 5.57 -0.88
N VAL A 47 -8.61 4.33 -1.27
CA VAL A 47 -8.73 3.84 -2.64
C VAL A 47 -9.72 2.68 -2.72
N ASP A 48 -10.33 2.49 -3.89
CA ASP A 48 -11.35 1.46 -4.09
C ASP A 48 -10.72 0.06 -4.15
N ALA A 49 -11.38 -0.94 -3.57
CA ALA A 49 -10.94 -2.33 -3.62
C ALA A 49 -10.84 -2.87 -5.06
N ASP A 50 -11.66 -2.32 -5.96
CA ASP A 50 -11.70 -2.69 -7.38
C ASP A 50 -10.70 -1.87 -8.23
N GLU A 51 -9.91 -0.99 -7.62
CA GLU A 51 -8.83 -0.27 -8.30
C GLU A 51 -7.80 -1.27 -8.84
N ARG A 52 -7.45 -1.10 -10.11
CA ARG A 52 -6.55 -2.01 -10.85
C ARG A 52 -5.13 -1.47 -10.81
N VAL A 53 -4.21 -2.29 -10.32
CA VAL A 53 -2.79 -1.99 -10.26
C VAL A 53 -2.04 -2.89 -11.23
N GLU A 54 -1.06 -2.31 -11.93
CA GLU A 54 -0.16 -3.03 -12.81
C GLU A 54 0.91 -3.75 -11.98
N ILE A 55 1.13 -5.05 -12.23
CA ILE A 55 1.99 -5.92 -11.40
C ILE A 55 3.14 -6.58 -12.17
N SER A 56 3.48 -6.11 -13.37
CA SER A 56 4.34 -6.85 -14.30
C SER A 56 5.70 -6.20 -14.58
N TYR A 57 6.77 -6.97 -14.34
CA TYR A 57 8.16 -6.64 -14.69
C TYR A 57 8.68 -7.35 -15.96
N THR A 58 7.84 -8.11 -16.69
CA THR A 58 8.29 -9.00 -17.80
C THR A 58 7.73 -8.65 -19.19
N GLY A 59 7.33 -7.38 -19.40
CA GLY A 59 7.05 -6.83 -20.74
C GLY A 59 5.60 -6.94 -21.24
N TYR A 60 4.69 -7.55 -20.47
CA TYR A 60 3.25 -7.52 -20.72
C TYR A 60 2.52 -7.01 -19.47
N PRO A 61 1.80 -5.88 -19.52
CA PRO A 61 1.13 -5.33 -18.35
C PRO A 61 0.02 -6.28 -17.90
N VAL A 62 0.15 -6.81 -16.68
CA VAL A 62 -0.91 -7.59 -16.03
C VAL A 62 -1.51 -6.68 -14.98
N TYR A 63 -2.83 -6.54 -15.01
CA TYR A 63 -3.58 -5.72 -14.06
C TYR A 63 -4.40 -6.61 -13.14
N LYS A 64 -4.21 -6.45 -11.83
CA LYS A 64 -5.06 -7.07 -10.80
C LYS A 64 -5.68 -6.01 -9.91
N THR A 65 -6.83 -6.34 -9.32
CA THR A 65 -7.47 -5.48 -8.33
C THR A 65 -6.74 -5.58 -6.98
N LEU A 66 -6.83 -4.53 -6.17
CA LEU A 66 -6.31 -4.56 -4.79
C LEU A 66 -6.92 -5.68 -3.95
N LYS A 67 -8.19 -6.01 -4.22
CA LYS A 67 -8.89 -7.14 -3.59
C LYS A 67 -8.28 -8.48 -3.97
N GLU A 68 -8.03 -8.73 -5.26
CA GLU A 68 -7.38 -9.97 -5.72
C GLU A 68 -5.99 -10.12 -5.12
N LEU A 69 -5.20 -9.05 -5.12
CA LEU A 69 -3.85 -9.04 -4.54
C LEU A 69 -3.86 -9.36 -3.04
N TYR A 70 -4.83 -8.84 -2.29
CA TYR A 70 -4.97 -9.17 -0.87
C TYR A 70 -5.40 -10.63 -0.66
N GLN A 71 -6.31 -11.16 -1.49
CA GLN A 71 -6.79 -12.54 -1.39
C GLN A 71 -5.73 -13.58 -1.74
N GLU A 72 -4.76 -13.23 -2.58
CA GLU A 72 -3.64 -14.10 -2.95
C GLU A 72 -2.58 -14.24 -1.85
N LYS A 73 -2.62 -13.40 -0.80
CA LYS A 73 -1.67 -13.50 0.31
C LYS A 73 -1.99 -14.71 1.19
N ASP A 74 -0.93 -15.41 1.61
CA ASP A 74 -0.99 -16.54 2.54
C ASP A 74 -1.50 -16.14 3.95
N PHE A 75 -1.40 -14.86 4.31
CA PHE A 75 -1.79 -14.34 5.62
C PHE A 75 -2.67 -13.08 5.49
N TRP A 76 -3.90 -13.16 6.03
CA TRP A 76 -4.89 -12.08 6.01
C TRP A 76 -4.88 -11.25 7.30
N GLN A 77 -3.70 -10.80 7.71
CA GLN A 77 -3.57 -9.87 8.83
C GLN A 77 -3.89 -8.45 8.38
N VAL A 78 -4.43 -7.65 9.28
CA VAL A 78 -4.73 -6.23 9.07
C VAL A 78 -4.14 -5.46 10.25
N PRO A 79 -3.33 -4.42 10.03
CA PRO A 79 -2.97 -3.83 8.73
C PRO A 79 -1.92 -4.62 7.94
N ASN A 80 -1.89 -4.48 6.60
CA ASN A 80 -0.90 -5.15 5.73
C ASN A 80 -0.68 -4.42 4.39
N VAL A 81 0.56 -4.43 3.87
CA VAL A 81 0.89 -3.87 2.53
C VAL A 81 0.34 -4.77 1.44
N VAL A 82 -0.59 -4.30 0.62
CA VAL A 82 -1.15 -5.03 -0.52
C VAL A 82 -0.21 -5.00 -1.71
N VAL A 83 0.35 -3.82 -2.01
CA VAL A 83 1.28 -3.59 -3.12
C VAL A 83 2.12 -2.35 -2.86
N GLU A 84 3.36 -2.37 -3.34
CA GLU A 84 4.24 -1.19 -3.41
C GLU A 84 4.11 -0.58 -4.81
N VAL A 85 4.00 0.74 -4.87
CA VAL A 85 3.72 1.52 -6.07
C VAL A 85 4.85 2.54 -6.24
N GLU A 86 5.60 2.42 -7.33
CA GLU A 86 6.60 3.40 -7.79
C GLU A 86 5.94 4.71 -8.24
#